data_AF-A0ABD4HNC0-F1
#
_entry.id   AF-A0ABD4HNC0-F1
#
_cell.length_a   1.000
_cell.length_b   1.000
_cell.length_c   1.000
_cell.angle_alpha   90.00
_cell.angle_beta   90.00
_cell.angle_gamma   90.00
#
_symmetry.space_group_name_H-M   'P 1'
#
loop_
_entity.id
_entity.type
_entity.pdbx_description
1 polymer ?
#
loop_
_entity_poly.entity_id
_entity_poly.type
_entity_poly.pdbx_seq_one_letter_code
_entity_poly.pdbx_strand_id
1 'polypeptide(L)'
;MGDMGEYWKDVKPYLKERRAQHVNRMGNSALKNVAALGFEFKHYSKKHQFAINTPKGMIDYWGTTGTWIDRKTKRRGKGLHSLRKYVSGS
;
A
#
# COMPACT_ATOMS: atom_id res chain seq x y z
N MET A 1 -18.23 -16.87 34.14
CA MET A 1 -18.24 -16.04 32.91
C MET A 1 -17.51 -14.74 33.20
N GLY A 2 -16.19 -14.71 33.05
CA GLY A 2 -15.38 -13.54 33.39
C GLY A 2 -13.92 -13.79 33.06
N ASP A 3 -13.62 -13.90 31.77
CA ASP A 3 -12.23 -14.19 31.31
C ASP A 3 -11.95 -13.63 29.90
N MET A 4 -12.98 -13.35 29.11
CA MET A 4 -12.77 -12.75 27.79
C MET A 4 -12.37 -11.27 27.89
N GLY A 5 -12.88 -10.51 28.86
CA GLY A 5 -12.66 -9.06 28.96
C GLY A 5 -11.20 -8.65 29.22
N GLU A 6 -10.48 -9.41 30.05
CA GLU A 6 -9.05 -9.19 30.32
C GLU A 6 -8.17 -9.67 29.16
N TYR A 7 -8.46 -10.84 28.57
CA TYR A 7 -7.78 -11.30 27.36
C TYR A 7 -7.81 -10.25 26.22
N TRP A 8 -8.97 -9.60 26.01
CA TRP A 8 -9.10 -8.55 25.00
C TRP A 8 -8.42 -7.22 25.38
N LYS A 9 -8.11 -6.97 26.66
CA LYS A 9 -7.38 -5.76 27.09
C LYS A 9 -5.91 -5.79 26.66
N ASP A 10 -5.26 -6.95 26.74
CA ASP A 10 -3.85 -7.11 26.37
C ASP A 10 -3.63 -7.50 24.91
N VAL A 11 -4.59 -8.22 24.30
CA VAL A 11 -4.47 -8.64 22.89
C VAL A 11 -4.68 -7.48 21.91
N LYS A 12 -5.59 -6.54 22.21
CA LYS A 12 -5.84 -5.37 21.35
C LYS A 12 -4.61 -4.48 21.13
N PRO A 13 -3.86 -4.06 22.17
CA PRO A 13 -2.63 -3.28 21.98
C PRO A 13 -1.56 -4.07 21.23
N TYR A 14 -1.36 -5.36 21.55
CA TYR A 14 -0.40 -6.20 20.84
C TYR A 14 -0.71 -6.36 19.33
N LEU A 15 -1.99 -6.51 18.96
CA LEU A 15 -2.41 -6.54 17.56
C LEU A 15 -2.21 -5.19 16.85
N LYS A 16 -2.40 -4.07 17.56
CA LYS A 16 -2.11 -2.73 17.04
C LYS A 16 -0.61 -2.54 16.78
N GLU A 17 0.24 -2.98 17.69
CA GLU A 17 1.70 -2.89 17.54
C GLU A 17 2.22 -3.77 16.40
N ARG A 18 1.76 -5.03 16.30
CA ARG A 18 2.11 -5.90 15.16
C ARG A 18 1.68 -5.30 13.83
N ARG A 19 0.49 -4.69 13.77
CA ARG A 19 0.01 -3.98 12.58
C ARG A 19 0.90 -2.78 12.23
N ALA A 20 1.31 -1.98 13.21
CA ALA A 20 2.20 -0.85 12.98
C ALA A 20 3.58 -1.28 12.43
N GLN A 21 4.17 -2.34 13.00
CA GLN A 21 5.43 -2.90 12.52
C GLN A 21 5.30 -3.44 11.09
N HIS A 22 4.23 -4.18 10.79
CA HIS A 22 3.95 -4.69 9.44
C HIS A 22 3.80 -3.56 8.42
N VAL A 23 3.05 -2.51 8.78
CA VAL A 23 2.82 -1.33 7.96
C VAL A 23 4.13 -0.58 7.66
N ASN A 24 5.00 -0.41 8.65
CA ASN A 24 6.32 0.21 8.46
C ASN A 24 7.22 -0.61 7.52
N ARG A 25 7.28 -1.94 7.73
CA ARG A 25 8.05 -2.84 6.84
C ARG A 25 7.54 -2.80 5.40
N MET A 26 6.22 -2.83 5.22
CA MET A 26 5.57 -2.78 3.91
C MET A 26 5.75 -1.43 3.22
N GLY A 27 5.64 -0.32 3.95
CA GLY A 27 5.86 1.03 3.40
C GLY A 27 7.26 1.23 2.84
N ASN A 28 8.30 0.78 3.56
CA ASN A 28 9.68 0.86 3.09
C ASN A 28 9.95 -0.02 1.87
N SER A 29 9.40 -1.24 1.83
CA SER A 29 9.51 -2.12 0.66
C SER A 29 8.77 -1.53 -0.56
N ALA A 30 7.57 -0.99 -0.35
CA ALA A 30 6.78 -0.36 -1.39
C ALA A 30 7.48 0.85 -2.02
N LEU A 31 8.18 1.67 -1.22
CA LEU A 31 8.92 2.83 -1.74
C LEU A 31 10.03 2.40 -2.71
N LYS A 32 10.83 1.37 -2.35
CA LYS A 32 11.86 0.83 -3.24
C LYS A 32 11.25 0.31 -4.54
N ASN A 33 10.14 -0.43 -4.44
CA ASN A 33 9.48 -1.03 -5.58
C ASN A 33 8.84 0.01 -6.51
N VAL A 34 8.23 1.06 -5.96
CA VAL A 34 7.65 2.16 -6.74
C VAL A 34 8.74 2.98 -7.42
N ALA A 35 9.85 3.26 -6.71
CA ALA A 35 11.01 3.93 -7.30
C ALA A 35 11.61 3.12 -8.45
N ALA A 36 11.64 1.79 -8.35
CA ALA A 36 12.11 0.90 -9.43
C ALA A 36 11.22 0.92 -10.69
N LEU A 37 10.00 1.48 -10.62
CA LEU A 37 9.17 1.67 -11.82
C LEU A 37 9.68 2.81 -12.71
N GLY A 38 10.56 3.69 -12.20
CA GLY A 38 11.16 4.78 -12.97
C GLY A 38 10.22 5.95 -13.28
N PHE A 39 9.07 6.02 -12.62
CA PHE A 39 8.12 7.13 -12.76
C PHE A 39 8.27 8.12 -11.62
N GLU A 40 7.96 9.39 -11.88
CA GLU A 40 7.82 10.37 -10.81
C GLU A 40 6.64 9.99 -9.91
N PHE A 41 6.83 10.07 -8.59
CA PHE A 41 5.77 9.75 -7.64
C PHE A 41 5.80 10.67 -6.43
N LYS A 42 4.62 10.90 -5.85
CA LYS A 42 4.44 11.57 -4.57
C LYS A 42 4.05 10.55 -3.51
N HIS A 43 4.86 10.42 -2.46
CA HIS A 43 4.61 9.51 -1.35
C HIS A 43 3.86 10.21 -0.22
N TYR A 44 2.68 9.66 0.13
CA TYR A 44 1.88 10.06 1.27
C TYR A 44 2.08 9.05 2.41
N SER A 45 3.11 9.29 3.22
CA SER A 45 3.53 8.39 4.31
C SER A 45 2.40 8.02 5.27
N LYS A 46 1.54 8.98 5.66
CA LYS A 46 0.39 8.76 6.56
C LYS A 46 -0.60 7.70 6.06
N LYS A 47 -0.73 7.52 4.73
CA LYS A 47 -1.67 6.58 4.11
C LYS A 47 -0.97 5.41 3.40
N HIS A 48 0.37 5.38 3.43
CA HIS A 48 1.20 4.48 2.61
C HIS A 48 0.78 4.46 1.14
N GLN A 49 0.35 5.63 0.65
CA GLN A 49 -0.15 5.82 -0.70
C GLN A 49 0.93 6.50 -1.53
N PHE A 50 1.09 6.03 -2.75
CA PHE A 50 2.01 6.56 -3.74
C PHE A 50 1.19 7.03 -4.93
N ALA A 51 1.18 8.33 -5.19
CA ALA A 51 0.59 8.87 -6.41
C ALA A 51 1.68 8.90 -7.48
N ILE A 52 1.63 7.94 -8.40
CA ILE A 52 2.61 7.69 -9.45
C ILE A 52 2.12 8.40 -10.72
N ASN A 53 2.96 9.27 -11.28
CA ASN A 53 2.69 9.97 -12.53
C ASN A 53 3.19 9.13 -13.70
N THR A 54 2.28 8.59 -14.50
CA THR A 54 2.60 7.76 -15.66
C THR A 54 2.11 8.42 -16.95
N PRO A 55 2.63 8.05 -18.14
CA PRO A 55 2.13 8.56 -19.41
C PRO A 55 0.62 8.33 -19.63
N LYS A 56 0.05 7.30 -18.99
CA LYS A 56 -1.40 6.98 -19.07
C LYS A 56 -2.26 7.84 -18.13
N GLY A 57 -1.63 8.49 -17.15
CA GLY A 57 -2.27 9.31 -16.12
C GLY A 57 -1.71 9.04 -14.73
N MET A 58 -2.39 9.58 -13.72
CA MET A 58 -2.02 9.42 -12.32
C MET A 58 -2.59 8.13 -11.73
N ILE A 59 -1.72 7.30 -11.15
CA ILE A 59 -2.08 6.05 -10.51
C ILE A 59 -1.82 6.16 -9.01
N ASP A 60 -2.84 5.89 -8.19
CA ASP A 60 -2.68 5.71 -6.76
C ASP A 60 -2.33 4.27 -6.44
N TYR A 61 -1.22 4.04 -5.75
CA TYR A 61 -0.79 2.72 -5.27
C TYR A 61 -0.70 2.72 -3.75
N TRP A 62 -1.26 1.71 -3.08
CA TRP A 62 -1.17 1.52 -1.64
C TRP A 62 -0.15 0.45 -1.33
N GLY A 63 0.98 0.83 -0.73
CA GLY A 63 2.08 -0.08 -0.41
C GLY A 63 1.73 -1.14 0.62
N THR A 64 0.76 -0.87 1.49
CA THR A 64 0.31 -1.80 2.54
C THR A 64 -0.57 -2.93 2.04
N THR A 65 -1.42 -2.67 1.03
CA THR A 65 -2.34 -3.68 0.47
C THR A 65 -1.91 -4.16 -0.91
N GLY A 66 -0.97 -3.47 -1.54
CA GLY A 66 -0.58 -3.65 -2.93
C GLY A 66 -1.65 -3.22 -3.93
N THR A 67 -2.72 -2.54 -3.51
CA THR A 67 -3.78 -2.10 -4.42
C THR A 67 -3.28 -0.94 -5.27
N TRP A 68 -3.68 -0.88 -6.54
CA TRP A 68 -3.53 0.33 -7.35
C TRP A 68 -4.83 0.71 -8.04
N ILE A 69 -5.01 2.00 -8.30
CA ILE A 69 -6.15 2.60 -9.00
C ILE A 69 -5.64 3.67 -9.96
N ASP A 70 -6.03 3.58 -11.22
CA ASP A 70 -5.90 4.67 -12.18
C ASP A 70 -7.01 5.70 -11.96
N ARG A 71 -6.65 6.96 -11.72
CA ARG A 71 -7.61 8.04 -11.48
C ARG A 71 -8.47 8.38 -12.69
N LYS A 72 -7.92 8.24 -13.91
CA LYS A 72 -8.55 8.60 -15.19
C LYS A 72 -9.53 7.53 -15.63
N THR A 73 -9.09 6.28 -15.69
CA THR A 73 -9.92 5.16 -16.19
C THR A 73 -10.72 4.45 -15.09
N LYS A 74 -10.44 4.72 -13.82
CA LYS A 74 -10.95 3.98 -12.65
C LYS A 74 -10.58 2.49 -12.65
N ARG A 75 -9.68 2.06 -13.53
CA ARG A 75 -9.15 0.69 -13.51
C ARG A 75 -8.36 0.47 -12.23
N ARG A 76 -8.49 -0.73 -11.69
CA ARG A 76 -7.86 -1.12 -10.43
C ARG A 76 -7.27 -2.50 -10.54
N GLY A 77 -6.22 -2.73 -9.77
CA GLY A 77 -5.59 -4.03 -9.68
C GLY A 77 -4.86 -4.20 -8.35
N LYS A 78 -4.16 -5.33 -8.23
CA LYS A 78 -3.46 -5.71 -7.00
C LYS A 78 -2.08 -6.26 -7.31
N GLY A 79 -1.10 -5.82 -6.53
CA GLY A 79 0.30 -6.16 -6.67
C GLY A 79 1.06 -5.25 -7.63
N LEU A 80 2.37 -5.17 -7.42
CA LEU A 80 3.27 -4.37 -8.25
C LEU A 80 3.43 -4.94 -9.67
N HIS A 81 3.36 -6.26 -9.82
CA HIS A 81 3.44 -6.92 -11.13
C HIS A 81 2.29 -6.53 -12.05
N SER A 82 1.06 -6.51 -11.53
CA SER A 82 -0.10 -6.09 -12.33
C SER A 82 -0.05 -4.60 -12.64
N LEU A 83 0.44 -3.76 -11.71
CA LEU A 83 0.70 -2.34 -11.96
C LEU A 83 1.72 -2.18 -13.08
N ARG A 84 2.85 -2.90 -13.02
CA ARG A 84 3.89 -2.86 -14.04
C ARG A 84 3.34 -3.22 -15.41
N LYS A 85 2.59 -4.32 -15.53
CA LYS A 85 1.92 -4.70 -16.79
C LYS A 85 0.97 -3.62 -17.29
N TYR A 86 0.18 -3.04 -16.39
CA TYR A 86 -0.77 -1.98 -16.74
C TYR A 86 -0.07 -0.75 -17.31
N VAL A 87 1.04 -0.33 -16.70
CA VAL A 87 1.77 0.86 -17.15
C VAL A 87 2.64 0.57 -18.37
N SER A 88 3.31 -0.60 -18.43
CA SER A 88 4.17 -0.99 -19.57
C SER A 88 3.38 -1.29 -20.84
N GLY A 89 2.07 -1.53 -20.76
CA GLY A 89 1.23 -1.74 -21.94
C GLY A 89 1.60 -2.99 -22.73
N SER A 90 1.87 -4.10 -22.02
CA SER A 90 1.95 -5.42 -22.67
C SER A 90 0.60 -5.83 -23.27
#